data_AF-A0A9E0Y6I8-F1
#
_entry.id   AF-A0A9E0Y6I8-F1
#
_cell.length_a   1.000
_cell.length_b   1.000
_cell.length_c   1.000
_cell.angle_alpha   90.00
_cell.angle_beta   90.00
_cell.angle_gamma   90.00
#
_symmetry.space_group_name_H-M   'P 1'
#
loop_
_entity.id
_entity.type
_entity.pdbx_description
1 polymer ?
#
loop_
_entity_poly.entity_id
_entity_poly.type
_entity_poly.pdbx_seq_one_letter_code
_entity_poly.pdbx_strand_id
1 'polypeptide(L)'
;MKKVLFSIILLLMTSAFSNVYAQRETPPGAGDKNLNDNDIKMRSVELDRIKQEAAKNEAASFAPINTKLSAKFPQIKEDFEGIQLLQDAIIKAYTTGKTIDYRVIATSADQISVKAKRLDANIFADTKKDKEEKTETKQPEKLKPIADLIVELDNTIGSFVSSKIFGNINVIEPEAAIKTRTDLLNIIKLSEKLSAEAKNMK
;
A
#
# COMPACT_ATOMS: atom_id res chain seq x y z
N MET A 1 -71.35 -35.14 35.37
CA MET A 1 -70.26 -35.07 36.37
C MET A 1 -68.99 -35.62 35.72
N LYS A 2 -67.87 -34.86 35.79
CA LYS A 2 -66.43 -35.27 35.83
C LYS A 2 -65.95 -36.44 34.93
N LYS A 3 -64.82 -36.46 34.23
CA LYS A 3 -63.63 -35.60 34.07
C LYS A 3 -62.74 -36.28 32.99
N VAL A 4 -62.06 -35.48 32.16
CA VAL A 4 -60.64 -35.55 31.74
C VAL A 4 -60.09 -36.86 31.17
N LEU A 5 -59.61 -36.82 29.91
CA LEU A 5 -58.18 -37.05 29.62
C LEU A 5 -57.78 -36.45 28.27
N PHE A 6 -56.90 -35.45 28.37
CA PHE A 6 -56.18 -34.77 27.30
C PHE A 6 -55.19 -35.76 26.65
N SER A 7 -55.12 -35.78 25.32
CA SER A 7 -53.99 -36.35 24.59
C SER A 7 -53.44 -35.28 23.67
N ILE A 8 -52.31 -34.69 24.08
CA ILE A 8 -51.54 -33.70 23.33
C ILE A 8 -50.62 -34.48 22.40
N ILE A 9 -50.94 -34.49 21.11
CA ILE A 9 -50.02 -34.95 20.07
C ILE A 9 -49.11 -33.76 19.72
N LEU A 10 -47.90 -33.77 20.27
CA LEU A 10 -46.84 -32.82 19.93
C LEU A 10 -46.12 -33.35 18.68
N LEU A 11 -46.50 -32.85 17.51
CA LEU A 11 -45.82 -33.09 16.24
C LEU A 11 -44.60 -32.15 16.15
N LEU A 12 -43.41 -32.68 16.42
CA LEU A 12 -42.14 -31.98 16.20
C LEU A 12 -41.85 -31.89 14.69
N MET A 13 -42.30 -30.79 14.07
CA MET A 13 -41.85 -30.36 12.75
C MET A 13 -40.57 -29.54 12.91
N THR A 14 -39.42 -30.20 12.74
CA THR A 14 -38.12 -29.51 12.62
C THR A 14 -37.99 -28.94 11.22
N SER A 15 -38.34 -27.66 11.05
CA SER A 15 -37.97 -26.88 9.87
C SER A 15 -36.48 -26.58 9.92
N ALA A 16 -35.71 -27.24 9.05
CA ALA A 16 -34.33 -26.86 8.76
C ALA A 16 -34.35 -25.50 8.03
N PHE A 17 -34.02 -24.43 8.76
CA PHE A 17 -33.66 -23.15 8.15
C PHE A 17 -32.27 -23.29 7.54
N SER A 18 -32.22 -23.60 6.25
CA SER A 18 -31.00 -23.43 5.45
C SER A 18 -30.74 -21.93 5.33
N ASN A 19 -29.80 -21.41 6.13
CA ASN A 19 -29.21 -20.10 5.90
C ASN A 19 -28.51 -20.12 4.54
N VAL A 20 -29.19 -19.60 3.52
CA VAL A 20 -28.56 -19.22 2.26
C VAL A 20 -27.70 -18.00 2.57
N TYR A 21 -26.43 -18.24 2.88
CA TYR A 21 -25.41 -17.21 2.74
C TYR A 21 -25.30 -16.92 1.25
N ALA A 22 -25.83 -15.77 0.84
CA ALA A 22 -25.51 -15.18 -0.44
C ALA A 22 -24.00 -14.91 -0.45
N GLN A 23 -23.24 -15.82 -1.04
CA GLN A 23 -21.84 -15.67 -1.34
C GLN A 23 -21.75 -14.51 -2.34
N ARG A 24 -21.37 -13.32 -1.88
CA ARG A 24 -20.90 -12.25 -2.78
C ARG A 24 -19.68 -12.82 -3.49
N GLU A 25 -19.85 -13.18 -4.76
CA GLU A 25 -18.73 -13.44 -5.66
C GLU A 25 -17.93 -12.14 -5.75
N THR A 26 -16.84 -12.08 -4.99
CA THR A 26 -15.80 -11.08 -5.22
C THR A 26 -15.26 -11.32 -6.62
N PRO A 27 -15.16 -10.29 -7.48
CA PRO A 27 -14.61 -10.46 -8.81
C PRO A 27 -13.22 -11.09 -8.73
N PRO A 28 -12.90 -12.04 -9.63
CA PRO A 28 -11.61 -12.70 -9.66
C PRO A 28 -10.52 -11.64 -9.90
N GLY A 29 -9.67 -11.42 -8.91
CA GLY A 29 -8.64 -10.37 -8.91
C GLY A 29 -8.63 -9.46 -7.68
N ALA A 30 -9.64 -9.52 -6.81
CA ALA A 30 -9.57 -8.94 -5.47
C ALA A 30 -8.61 -9.78 -4.60
N GLY A 31 -7.31 -9.57 -4.82
CA GLY A 31 -6.25 -10.25 -4.10
C GLY A 31 -6.38 -10.02 -2.60
N ASP A 32 -6.35 -11.15 -1.89
CA ASP A 32 -6.35 -11.35 -0.44
C ASP A 32 -5.11 -10.76 0.28
N LYS A 33 -4.56 -9.66 -0.25
CA LYS A 33 -3.40 -8.94 0.27
C LYS A 33 -3.79 -7.55 0.75
N ASN A 34 -4.90 -7.47 1.49
CA ASN A 34 -5.05 -6.34 2.40
C ASN A 34 -3.80 -6.32 3.27
N LEU A 35 -2.90 -5.36 3.02
CA LEU A 35 -1.86 -4.99 3.96
C LEU A 35 -2.62 -4.65 5.24
N ASN A 36 -2.71 -5.61 6.16
CA ASN A 36 -3.39 -5.40 7.41
C ASN A 36 -2.70 -4.20 8.08
N ASP A 37 -3.43 -3.29 8.70
CA ASP A 37 -2.86 -2.17 9.46
C ASP A 37 -1.74 -2.62 10.41
N ASN A 38 -1.84 -3.86 10.90
CA ASN A 38 -0.80 -4.52 11.69
C ASN A 38 0.54 -4.68 10.95
N ASP A 39 0.55 -5.04 9.67
CA ASP A 39 1.78 -5.22 8.89
C ASP A 39 2.47 -3.88 8.63
N ILE A 40 1.69 -2.85 8.35
CA ILE A 40 2.15 -1.46 8.17
C ILE A 40 2.81 -0.98 9.46
N LYS A 41 2.12 -1.17 10.59
CA LYS A 41 2.60 -0.78 11.92
C LYS A 41 3.87 -1.54 12.31
N MET A 42 3.93 -2.85 12.05
CA MET A 42 5.13 -3.65 12.32
C MET A 42 6.34 -3.17 11.53
N ARG A 43 6.15 -2.76 10.27
CA ARG A 43 7.23 -2.24 9.44
C ARG A 43 7.65 -0.83 9.81
N SER A 44 6.70 0.02 10.22
CA SER A 44 7.00 1.31 10.84
C SER A 44 7.85 1.14 12.11
N VAL A 45 7.50 0.17 12.95
CA VAL A 45 8.28 -0.18 14.16
C VAL A 45 9.67 -0.71 13.79
N GLU A 46 9.79 -1.54 12.75
CA GLU A 46 11.10 -2.02 12.30
C GLU A 46 11.97 -0.87 11.78
N LEU A 47 11.39 0.11 11.08
CA LEU A 47 12.09 1.34 10.71
C LEU A 47 12.63 2.07 11.96
N ASP A 48 11.81 2.25 13.00
CA ASP A 48 12.28 2.85 14.26
C ASP A 48 13.40 2.03 14.92
N ARG A 49 13.31 0.69 14.87
CA ARG A 49 14.34 -0.21 15.39
C ARG A 49 15.67 -0.01 14.66
N ILE A 50 15.65 0.03 13.32
CA ILE A 50 16.84 0.24 12.50
C ILE A 50 17.47 1.60 12.79
N LYS A 51 16.66 2.66 12.97
CA LYS A 51 17.16 3.97 13.36
C LYS A 51 17.94 3.91 14.68
N GLN A 52 17.40 3.21 15.68
CA GLN A 52 18.06 3.06 16.98
C GLN A 52 19.36 2.25 16.87
N GLU A 53 19.37 1.18 16.09
CA GLU A 53 20.58 0.38 15.84
C GLU A 53 21.65 1.18 15.09
N ALA A 54 21.26 1.94 14.08
CA ALA A 54 22.18 2.82 13.34
C ALA A 54 22.83 3.85 14.28
N ALA A 55 22.03 4.50 15.13
CA ALA A 55 22.53 5.46 16.13
C ALA A 55 23.44 4.81 17.18
N LYS A 56 23.14 3.58 17.61
CA LYS A 56 23.97 2.83 18.57
C LYS A 56 25.31 2.41 17.95
N ASN A 57 25.29 1.97 16.69
CA ASN A 57 26.50 1.61 15.95
C ASN A 57 27.36 2.85 15.64
N GLU A 58 26.74 3.98 15.32
CA GLU A 58 27.42 5.28 15.15
C GLU A 58 28.16 5.71 16.44
N ALA A 59 27.56 5.50 17.61
CA ALA A 59 28.20 5.76 18.90
C ALA A 59 29.33 4.76 19.25
N ALA A 60 29.30 3.55 18.69
CA ALA A 60 30.24 2.48 18.99
C ALA A 60 31.39 2.35 17.97
N SER A 61 31.22 2.83 16.73
CA SER A 61 32.23 2.78 15.68
C SER A 61 32.80 4.17 15.37
N PHE A 62 34.12 4.34 15.49
CA PHE A 62 34.85 5.51 14.96
C PHE A 62 34.82 5.63 13.41
N ALA A 63 34.00 4.82 12.73
CA ALA A 63 33.83 4.85 11.29
C ALA A 63 32.48 5.52 10.94
N PRO A 64 32.44 6.48 10.01
CA PRO A 64 31.20 7.17 9.65
C PRO A 64 30.34 6.24 8.77
N ILE A 65 29.46 5.45 9.40
CA ILE A 65 28.42 4.74 8.66
C ILE A 65 27.34 5.75 8.27
N ASN A 66 27.37 6.18 7.01
CA ASN A 66 26.34 6.89 6.24
C ASN A 66 25.42 7.87 7.01
N THR A 67 26.02 8.84 7.71
CA THR A 67 25.35 9.93 8.47
C THR A 67 24.27 10.68 7.68
N LYS A 68 24.38 10.73 6.35
CA LYS A 68 23.40 11.38 5.47
C LYS A 68 22.04 10.66 5.43
N LEU A 69 22.03 9.32 5.49
CA LEU A 69 20.77 8.56 5.46
C LEU A 69 20.08 8.62 6.82
N SER A 70 20.85 8.56 7.91
CA SER A 70 20.36 8.74 9.29
C SER A 70 19.66 10.10 9.47
N ALA A 71 20.26 11.18 8.94
CA ALA A 71 19.66 12.53 8.99
C ALA A 71 18.34 12.64 8.20
N LYS A 72 18.17 11.85 7.12
CA LYS A 72 16.95 11.83 6.29
C LYS A 72 15.90 10.87 6.82
N PHE A 73 16.23 10.05 7.80
CA PHE A 73 15.37 8.98 8.29
C PHE A 73 13.97 9.43 8.74
N PRO A 74 13.81 10.55 9.47
CA PRO A 74 12.46 11.03 9.84
C PRO A 74 11.56 11.26 8.63
N GLN A 75 12.08 11.86 7.57
CA GLN A 75 11.33 12.12 6.33
C GLN A 75 11.07 10.84 5.55
N ILE A 76 12.03 9.91 5.52
CA ILE A 76 11.85 8.58 4.92
C ILE A 76 10.68 7.85 5.59
N LYS A 77 10.62 7.85 6.92
CA LYS A 77 9.53 7.22 7.67
C LYS A 77 8.19 7.88 7.38
N GLU A 78 8.13 9.21 7.46
CA GLU A 78 6.90 9.98 7.18
C GLU A 78 6.37 9.75 5.76
N ASP A 79 7.25 9.59 4.77
CA ASP A 79 6.84 9.33 3.40
C ASP A 79 6.43 7.88 3.18
N PHE A 80 7.14 6.94 3.78
CA PHE A 80 6.79 5.53 3.74
C PHE A 80 5.40 5.26 4.32
N GLU A 81 5.12 5.83 5.50
CA GLU A 81 3.79 5.73 6.14
C GLU A 81 2.74 6.51 5.36
N GLY A 82 3.08 7.72 4.92
CA GLY A 82 2.17 8.59 4.18
C GLY A 82 1.65 7.95 2.89
N ILE A 83 2.50 7.27 2.12
CA ILE A 83 2.06 6.56 0.90
C ILE A 83 1.00 5.51 1.21
N GLN A 84 1.16 4.76 2.30
CA GLN A 84 0.22 3.69 2.70
C GLN A 84 -1.12 4.26 3.14
N LEU A 85 -1.10 5.33 3.95
CA LEU A 85 -2.33 6.02 4.38
C LEU A 85 -3.09 6.64 3.20
N LEU A 86 -2.38 7.20 2.23
CA LEU A 86 -2.99 7.78 1.03
C LEU A 86 -3.56 6.70 0.10
N GLN A 87 -2.93 5.54 0.03
CA GLN A 87 -3.45 4.39 -0.70
C GLN A 87 -4.76 3.88 -0.10
N ASP A 88 -4.82 3.73 1.22
CA ASP A 88 -6.06 3.39 1.93
C ASP A 88 -7.17 4.43 1.67
N ALA A 89 -6.83 5.72 1.66
CA ALA A 89 -7.78 6.78 1.31
C ALA A 89 -8.32 6.64 -0.13
N ILE A 90 -7.49 6.27 -1.11
CA ILE A 90 -7.92 5.99 -2.49
C ILE A 90 -8.90 4.81 -2.52
N ILE A 91 -8.54 3.69 -1.87
CA ILE A 91 -9.39 2.49 -1.82
C ILE A 91 -10.74 2.83 -1.20
N LYS A 92 -10.75 3.56 -0.08
CA LYS A 92 -12.00 3.99 0.59
C LYS A 92 -12.84 4.89 -0.32
N ALA A 93 -12.23 5.88 -0.96
CA ALA A 93 -12.93 6.80 -1.87
C ALA A 93 -13.54 6.08 -3.10
N TYR A 94 -12.94 4.97 -3.51
CA TYR A 94 -13.42 4.15 -4.63
C TYR A 94 -14.49 3.12 -4.20
N THR A 95 -14.40 2.54 -3.01
CA THR A 95 -15.19 1.35 -2.63
C THR A 95 -16.30 1.58 -1.60
N THR A 96 -16.21 2.61 -0.75
CA THR A 96 -17.08 2.74 0.43
C THR A 96 -18.24 3.74 0.27
N GLY A 97 -18.17 4.62 -0.73
CA GLY A 97 -19.19 5.63 -0.99
C GLY A 97 -20.39 5.13 -1.81
N LYS A 98 -21.53 5.84 -1.73
CA LYS A 98 -22.63 5.69 -2.70
C LYS A 98 -22.21 6.13 -4.11
N THR A 99 -21.21 7.01 -4.18
CA THR A 99 -20.59 7.55 -5.38
C THR A 99 -19.08 7.58 -5.18
N ILE A 100 -18.32 7.39 -6.26
CA ILE A 100 -16.86 7.46 -6.24
C ILE A 100 -16.43 8.92 -6.03
N ASP A 101 -15.54 9.17 -5.05
CA ASP A 101 -14.98 10.50 -4.81
C ASP A 101 -13.66 10.69 -5.59
N TYR A 102 -13.79 11.10 -6.85
CA TYR A 102 -12.64 11.38 -7.72
C TYR A 102 -11.78 12.56 -7.26
N ARG A 103 -12.29 13.44 -6.37
CA ARG A 103 -11.49 14.52 -5.79
C ARG A 103 -10.48 13.95 -4.80
N VAL A 104 -10.93 13.08 -3.90
CA VAL A 104 -10.04 12.39 -2.97
C VAL A 104 -9.03 11.53 -3.71
N ILE A 105 -9.45 10.75 -4.72
CA ILE A 105 -8.54 9.91 -5.51
C ILE A 105 -7.43 10.77 -6.16
N ALA A 106 -7.80 11.85 -6.83
CA ALA A 106 -6.83 12.73 -7.49
C ALA A 106 -5.83 13.36 -6.51
N THR A 107 -6.32 13.89 -5.39
CA THR A 107 -5.47 14.56 -4.40
C THR A 107 -4.54 13.57 -3.69
N SER A 108 -5.05 12.39 -3.32
CA SER A 108 -4.22 11.36 -2.70
C SER A 108 -3.14 10.85 -3.66
N ALA A 109 -3.48 10.64 -4.93
CA ALA A 109 -2.52 10.21 -5.95
C ALA A 109 -1.41 11.27 -6.20
N ASP A 110 -1.76 12.56 -6.25
CA ASP A 110 -0.75 13.64 -6.33
C ASP A 110 0.22 13.59 -5.14
N GLN A 111 -0.29 13.39 -3.93
CA GLN A 111 0.53 13.32 -2.71
C GLN A 111 1.41 12.07 -2.66
N ILE A 112 0.92 10.92 -3.15
CA ILE A 112 1.74 9.69 -3.31
C ILE A 112 2.92 9.97 -4.24
N SER A 113 2.71 10.60 -5.40
CA SER A 113 3.80 10.93 -6.34
C SER A 113 4.87 11.80 -5.68
N VAL A 114 4.46 12.84 -4.94
CA VAL A 114 5.39 13.73 -4.23
C VAL A 114 6.22 12.98 -3.19
N LYS A 115 5.58 12.16 -2.35
CA LYS A 115 6.26 11.38 -1.31
C LYS A 115 7.19 10.32 -1.93
N ALA A 116 6.76 9.66 -2.99
CA ALA A 116 7.55 8.66 -3.70
C ALA A 116 8.82 9.26 -4.34
N LYS A 117 8.71 10.43 -5.00
CA LYS A 117 9.87 11.16 -5.53
C LYS A 117 10.87 11.53 -4.44
N ARG A 118 10.38 11.93 -3.27
CA ARG A 118 11.21 12.29 -2.12
C ARG A 118 11.90 11.09 -1.50
N LEU A 119 11.22 9.95 -1.39
CA LEU A 119 11.83 8.67 -1.00
C LEU A 119 12.94 8.28 -1.98
N ASP A 120 12.72 8.39 -3.28
CA ASP A 120 13.74 8.05 -4.28
C ASP A 120 14.97 8.96 -4.15
N ALA A 121 14.75 10.27 -3.97
CA ALA A 121 15.83 11.23 -3.73
C ALA A 121 16.55 11.05 -2.40
N ASN A 122 15.91 10.45 -1.39
CA ASN A 122 16.51 10.24 -0.08
C ASN A 122 17.25 8.92 0.05
N ILE A 123 16.71 7.84 -0.52
CA ILE A 123 17.25 6.49 -0.41
C ILE A 123 18.28 6.22 -1.51
N PHE A 124 18.06 6.72 -2.73
CA PHE A 124 18.86 6.34 -3.91
C PHE A 124 19.72 7.49 -4.48
N ALA A 125 19.94 8.56 -3.70
CA ALA A 125 20.67 9.76 -4.12
C ALA A 125 22.03 9.48 -4.78
N ASP A 126 22.81 8.56 -4.22
CA ASP A 126 24.16 8.26 -4.70
C ASP A 126 24.16 7.46 -6.02
N THR A 127 23.06 6.78 -6.34
CA THR A 127 22.90 6.03 -7.60
C THR A 127 22.48 6.91 -8.78
N LYS A 128 22.15 8.18 -8.54
CA LYS A 128 21.75 9.15 -9.58
C LYS A 128 22.93 9.79 -10.33
N LYS A 129 24.17 9.64 -9.83
CA LYS A 129 25.35 10.25 -10.47
C LYS A 129 25.75 9.60 -11.80
N ASP A 130 25.31 8.37 -12.08
CA ASP A 130 25.85 7.60 -13.22
C ASP A 130 24.83 7.30 -14.34
N LYS A 131 23.58 7.71 -14.23
CA LYS A 131 22.57 7.44 -15.28
C LYS A 131 21.62 8.62 -15.44
N GLU A 132 21.97 9.51 -16.37
CA GLU A 132 20.99 10.34 -17.06
C GLU A 132 19.91 9.41 -17.63
N GLU A 133 18.69 9.52 -17.10
CA GLU A 133 17.54 8.77 -17.58
C GLU A 133 17.27 9.20 -19.03
N LYS A 134 17.51 8.28 -19.97
CA LYS A 134 16.99 8.41 -21.34
C LYS A 134 15.49 8.59 -21.25
N THR A 135 15.03 9.76 -21.67
CA THR A 135 13.63 10.09 -21.87
C THR A 135 13.01 9.03 -22.79
N GLU A 136 12.26 8.09 -22.21
CA GLU A 136 11.51 7.13 -23.00
C GLU A 136 10.47 7.89 -23.83
N THR A 137 10.55 7.71 -25.15
CA THR A 137 9.60 8.24 -26.11
C THR A 137 8.19 7.80 -25.71
N LYS A 138 7.34 8.76 -25.35
CA LYS A 138 5.93 8.51 -25.01
C LYS A 138 5.21 7.91 -26.23
N GLN A 139 5.11 6.59 -26.30
CA GLN A 139 4.06 5.96 -27.10
C GLN A 139 2.70 6.35 -26.51
N PRO A 140 1.66 6.54 -27.33
CA PRO A 140 0.31 6.75 -26.83
C PRO A 140 -0.12 5.50 -26.06
N GLU A 141 0.01 5.55 -24.75
CA GLU A 141 -0.40 4.48 -23.87
C GLU A 141 -1.93 4.42 -23.88
N LYS A 142 -2.48 3.23 -24.14
CA LYS A 142 -3.92 3.01 -24.16
C LYS A 142 -4.50 3.44 -22.81
N LEU A 143 -5.57 4.24 -22.84
CA LEU A 143 -6.28 4.66 -21.62
C LEU A 143 -6.74 3.41 -20.87
N LYS A 144 -6.18 3.20 -19.68
CA LYS A 144 -6.60 2.14 -18.77
C LYS A 144 -7.80 2.64 -17.95
N PRO A 145 -8.80 1.79 -17.67
CA PRO A 145 -9.83 2.09 -16.69
C PRO A 145 -9.21 2.54 -15.36
N ILE A 146 -9.84 3.49 -14.68
CA ILE A 146 -9.36 4.00 -13.39
C ILE A 146 -9.25 2.89 -12.32
N ALA A 147 -10.14 1.90 -12.39
CA ALA A 147 -10.12 0.72 -11.52
C ALA A 147 -8.79 -0.06 -11.65
N ASP A 148 -8.34 -0.28 -12.89
CA ASP A 148 -7.10 -1.00 -13.17
C ASP A 148 -5.89 -0.21 -12.67
N LEU A 149 -5.91 1.13 -12.82
CA LEU A 149 -4.86 1.99 -12.27
C LEU A 149 -4.78 1.92 -10.73
N ILE A 150 -5.93 1.86 -10.05
CA ILE A 150 -5.98 1.72 -8.58
C ILE A 150 -5.41 0.36 -8.16
N VAL A 151 -5.81 -0.73 -8.83
CA VAL A 151 -5.32 -2.08 -8.53
C VAL A 151 -3.82 -2.22 -8.81
N GLU A 152 -3.32 -1.66 -9.92
CA GLU A 152 -1.90 -1.66 -10.23
C GLU A 152 -1.09 -0.86 -9.21
N LEU A 153 -1.58 0.32 -8.81
CA LEU A 153 -0.95 1.13 -7.78
C LEU A 153 -0.90 0.39 -6.43
N ASP A 154 -2.00 -0.23 -6.03
CA ASP A 154 -2.10 -1.00 -4.79
C ASP A 154 -1.07 -2.14 -4.73
N ASN A 155 -1.03 -2.96 -5.79
CA ASN A 155 -0.07 -4.06 -5.89
C ASN A 155 1.37 -3.57 -5.88
N THR A 156 1.66 -2.46 -6.56
CA THR A 156 3.00 -1.88 -6.61
C THR A 156 3.42 -1.33 -5.25
N ILE A 157 2.50 -0.66 -4.53
CA ILE A 157 2.73 -0.20 -3.16
C ILE A 157 2.96 -1.40 -2.23
N GLY A 158 2.13 -2.45 -2.31
CA GLY A 158 2.31 -3.70 -1.55
C GLY A 158 3.68 -4.35 -1.78
N SER A 159 4.12 -4.39 -3.02
CA SER A 159 5.46 -4.87 -3.41
C SER A 159 6.58 -3.99 -2.85
N PHE A 160 6.44 -2.67 -2.95
CA PHE A 160 7.40 -1.71 -2.42
C PHE A 160 7.54 -1.82 -0.89
N VAL A 161 6.42 -1.81 -0.16
CA VAL A 161 6.43 -1.83 1.31
C VAL A 161 6.95 -3.15 1.85
N SER A 162 6.89 -4.24 1.06
CA SER A 162 7.41 -5.56 1.43
C SER A 162 8.88 -5.76 1.09
N SER A 163 9.56 -4.72 0.61
CA SER A 163 10.97 -4.80 0.34
C SER A 163 11.82 -5.01 1.60
N LYS A 164 12.82 -5.89 1.46
CA LYS A 164 13.84 -6.16 2.49
C LYS A 164 14.69 -4.95 2.85
N ILE A 165 14.76 -3.91 2.00
CA ILE A 165 15.56 -2.72 2.29
C ILE A 165 15.09 -1.99 3.55
N PHE A 166 13.80 -2.14 3.91
CA PHE A 166 13.19 -1.54 5.09
C PHE A 166 13.33 -2.40 6.35
N GLY A 167 13.90 -3.61 6.23
CA GLY A 167 14.21 -4.49 7.37
C GLY A 167 15.69 -4.47 7.79
N ASN A 168 16.61 -4.09 6.91
CA ASN A 168 18.02 -3.88 7.26
C ASN A 168 18.71 -2.92 6.26
N ILE A 169 18.70 -1.63 6.60
CA ILE A 169 19.23 -0.57 5.71
C ILE A 169 20.76 -0.60 5.66
N ASN A 170 21.42 -1.30 6.59
CA ASN A 170 22.89 -1.40 6.66
C ASN A 170 23.46 -2.45 5.69
N VAL A 171 22.63 -3.41 5.23
CA VAL A 171 23.02 -4.45 4.28
C VAL A 171 22.03 -4.41 3.12
N ILE A 172 22.28 -3.51 2.18
CA ILE A 172 21.47 -3.41 0.96
C ILE A 172 21.91 -4.50 0.00
N GLU A 173 21.12 -5.57 -0.11
CA GLU A 173 21.22 -6.52 -1.23
C GLU A 173 20.99 -5.75 -2.55
N PRO A 174 21.94 -5.75 -3.52
CA PRO A 174 21.83 -4.95 -4.73
C PRO A 174 20.53 -5.19 -5.51
N GLU A 175 20.09 -6.44 -5.59
CA GLU A 175 18.85 -6.84 -6.26
C GLU A 175 17.61 -6.26 -5.56
N ALA A 176 17.60 -6.28 -4.22
CA ALA A 176 16.52 -5.71 -3.44
C ALA A 176 16.46 -4.18 -3.63
N ALA A 177 17.59 -3.49 -3.67
CA ALA A 177 17.63 -2.05 -3.97
C ALA A 177 17.12 -1.72 -5.38
N ILE A 178 17.58 -2.45 -6.40
CA ILE A 178 17.14 -2.25 -7.79
C ILE A 178 15.62 -2.43 -7.87
N LYS A 179 15.10 -3.55 -7.37
CA LYS A 179 13.67 -3.83 -7.39
C LYS A 179 12.87 -2.76 -6.64
N THR A 180 13.33 -2.35 -5.46
CA THR A 180 12.62 -1.34 -4.66
C THR A 180 12.57 0.01 -5.36
N ARG A 181 13.68 0.39 -6.01
CA ARG A 181 13.71 1.62 -6.81
C ARG A 181 12.78 1.50 -8.02
N THR A 182 12.76 0.37 -8.71
CA THR A 182 11.81 0.11 -9.81
C THR A 182 10.36 0.22 -9.34
N ASP A 183 10.02 -0.41 -8.22
CA ASP A 183 8.67 -0.32 -7.64
C ASP A 183 8.32 1.15 -7.32
N LEU A 184 9.27 1.92 -6.76
CA LEU A 184 9.07 3.33 -6.43
C LEU A 184 8.87 4.22 -7.66
N LEU A 185 9.63 4.00 -8.74
CA LEU A 185 9.43 4.69 -10.03
C LEU A 185 8.07 4.35 -10.66
N ASN A 186 7.64 3.09 -10.54
CA ASN A 186 6.32 2.67 -10.98
C ASN A 186 5.20 3.32 -10.15
N ILE A 187 5.36 3.45 -8.83
CA ILE A 187 4.43 4.20 -7.96
C ILE A 187 4.30 5.64 -8.44
N ILE A 188 5.41 6.32 -8.76
CA ILE A 188 5.40 7.68 -9.30
C ILE A 188 4.58 7.74 -10.61
N LYS A 189 4.89 6.85 -11.56
CA LYS A 189 4.22 6.80 -12.87
C LYS A 189 2.71 6.52 -12.74
N LEU A 190 2.33 5.52 -11.93
CA LEU A 190 0.94 5.12 -11.74
C LEU A 190 0.14 6.18 -11.00
N SER A 191 0.70 6.79 -9.97
CA SER A 191 0.04 7.85 -9.21
C SER A 191 -0.18 9.13 -10.04
N GLU A 192 0.77 9.53 -10.88
CA GLU A 192 0.59 10.66 -11.81
C GLU A 192 -0.53 10.39 -12.83
N LYS A 193 -0.58 9.18 -13.39
CA LYS A 193 -1.66 8.77 -14.31
C LYS A 193 -3.01 8.72 -13.62
N LEU A 194 -3.09 8.09 -12.45
CA LEU A 194 -4.32 7.97 -11.67
C LEU A 194 -4.85 9.36 -11.30
N SER A 195 -3.98 10.28 -10.91
CA SER A 195 -4.34 11.67 -10.64
C SER A 195 -4.94 12.36 -11.87
N ALA A 196 -4.28 12.22 -13.04
CA ALA A 196 -4.77 12.80 -14.29
C ALA A 196 -6.14 12.22 -14.68
N GLU A 197 -6.30 10.91 -14.62
CA GLU A 197 -7.55 10.24 -14.96
C GLU A 197 -8.68 10.61 -13.99
N ALA A 198 -8.41 10.61 -12.68
CA ALA A 198 -9.38 11.04 -11.68
C ALA A 198 -9.82 12.50 -11.86
N LYS A 199 -8.91 13.40 -12.28
CA LYS A 199 -9.25 14.80 -12.59
C LYS A 199 -10.19 14.93 -13.79
N ASN A 200 -10.11 14.02 -14.76
CA ASN A 200 -11.02 13.99 -15.92
C ASN A 200 -12.43 13.49 -15.57
N MET A 201 -12.59 12.83 -14.42
CA MET A 201 -13.86 12.26 -13.94
C MET A 201 -14.60 13.18 -12.94
N LYS A 202 -14.03 14.34 -12.61
CA LYS A 202 -14.63 15.35 -11.72
C LYS A 202 -15.68 16.18 -12.45
#